data_AF-A0A069AXY0-F1
#
_entry.id   AF-A0A069AXY0-F1
#
_cell.length_a   1.000
_cell.length_b   1.000
_cell.length_c   1.000
_cell.angle_alpha   90.00
_cell.angle_beta   90.00
_cell.angle_gamma   90.00
#
_symmetry.space_group_name_H-M   'P 1'
#
loop_
_entity.id
_entity.type
_entity.pdbx_description
1 polymer ?
#
loop_
_entity_poly.entity_id
_entity_poly.type
_entity_poly.pdbx_seq_one_letter_code
_entity_poly.pdbx_strand_id
1 'polypeptide(L)'
;MTKKSEIPKATLNRLDNKSLNVVKKVYIIGGYNTIENSVEKDIKRKGIQVERINGNNRIETSYNVAKKINEVSSVKEVMLTNGFVGEADAMSIAPVVAKNKGAIILTDGKSVPFKTEGLNVYAIGGKSAINEDLVNETKATRIGGNDRFETNKKVMEKFYNGATDFYITNGYQLVDALTLSPLAKEKPIVLVADGSNKGILKGAKSITKVGGIDANIYKQCLDMIKYNNMDMTPNILKHLTSVEGNEVSEILIESDNLGVVVEKTNTNKFEFDYVSVTNEKNCTFSVYKENSSNNIKNGKLVVSAKKKIDKKDSDLQDMNGDNMINANKDRMVNVIKIGVPDKMYSNFKVDVESGSVELYNIKGGATVDVNDGIANIVDNNVTNPFNINTNSGISGVTAETISSEIKFRANNGIVNVTATNINGNISLFGSDNKGTFDGIFKLNLKKEPSNLHLKLIGNGINKLPEGWSKDYILGNGQPIIEVKNNGINNISIGE
;
A
#
# COMPACT_ATOMS: atom_id res chain seq x y z
N MET A 1 -16.57 21.75 -1.37
CA MET A 1 -15.66 21.77 -0.20
C MET A 1 -15.60 23.18 0.37
N THR A 2 -15.43 23.32 1.68
CA THR A 2 -15.27 24.62 2.37
C THR A 2 -13.99 24.56 3.22
N LYS A 3 -13.39 25.70 3.55
CA LYS A 3 -12.47 25.77 4.69
C LYS A 3 -13.29 25.89 5.98
N LYS A 4 -12.60 25.89 7.12
CA LYS A 4 -13.24 25.99 8.45
C LYS A 4 -14.15 27.21 8.58
N SER A 5 -13.67 28.38 8.21
CA SER A 5 -14.34 29.67 8.44
C SER A 5 -14.77 30.40 7.17
N GLU A 6 -14.39 29.90 5.98
CA GLU A 6 -14.66 30.54 4.69
C GLU A 6 -14.97 29.53 3.58
N ILE A 7 -15.79 29.96 2.61
CA ILE A 7 -16.10 29.18 1.42
C ILE A 7 -15.20 29.66 0.27
N PRO A 8 -14.37 28.78 -0.32
CA PRO A 8 -13.53 29.16 -1.45
C PRO A 8 -14.35 29.66 -2.65
N LYS A 9 -13.79 30.61 -3.40
CA LYS A 9 -14.44 31.24 -4.58
C LYS A 9 -14.99 30.22 -5.58
N ALA A 10 -14.26 29.12 -5.83
CA ALA A 10 -14.72 28.06 -6.73
C ALA A 10 -16.02 27.38 -6.24
N THR A 11 -16.12 27.10 -4.94
CA THR A 11 -17.34 26.56 -4.33
C THR A 11 -18.47 27.60 -4.33
N LEU A 12 -18.14 28.86 -4.06
CA LEU A 12 -19.11 29.97 -4.10
C LEU A 12 -19.75 30.10 -5.49
N ASN A 13 -18.92 30.13 -6.54
CA ASN A 13 -19.38 30.20 -7.92
C ASN A 13 -20.29 29.02 -8.28
N ARG A 14 -20.01 27.82 -7.75
CA ARG A 14 -20.85 26.63 -7.97
C ARG A 14 -22.20 26.74 -7.29
N LEU A 15 -22.30 27.37 -6.12
CA LEU A 15 -23.56 27.64 -5.43
C LEU A 15 -24.43 28.67 -6.17
N ASP A 16 -23.79 29.64 -6.84
CA ASP A 16 -24.47 30.73 -7.56
C ASP A 16 -24.84 30.39 -9.02
N ASN A 17 -24.36 29.25 -9.55
CA ASN A 17 -24.45 28.96 -10.98
C ASN A 17 -25.88 28.55 -11.40
N LYS A 18 -26.58 29.50 -12.06
CA LYS A 18 -27.97 29.37 -12.56
C LYS A 18 -28.17 28.22 -13.56
N SER A 19 -27.12 27.73 -14.22
CA SER A 19 -27.19 26.68 -15.26
C SER A 19 -27.49 25.27 -14.73
N LEU A 20 -27.44 25.05 -13.41
CA LEU A 20 -27.54 23.72 -12.78
C LEU A 20 -28.87 23.47 -12.05
N ASN A 21 -29.83 24.38 -12.22
CA ASN A 21 -30.89 24.69 -11.25
C ASN A 21 -30.35 25.38 -10.00
N VAL A 22 -31.10 26.38 -9.52
CA VAL A 22 -30.82 27.12 -8.29
C VAL A 22 -30.71 26.14 -7.13
N VAL A 23 -29.57 26.12 -6.44
CA VAL A 23 -29.36 25.32 -5.23
C VAL A 23 -30.38 25.78 -4.18
N LYS A 24 -31.39 24.96 -3.90
CA LYS A 24 -32.46 25.31 -2.94
C LYS A 24 -32.05 25.06 -1.49
N LYS A 25 -31.27 24.00 -1.28
CA LYS A 25 -30.88 23.51 0.04
C LYS A 25 -29.45 23.00 0.03
N VAL A 26 -28.71 23.33 1.08
CA VAL A 26 -27.36 22.84 1.35
C VAL A 26 -27.35 22.08 2.68
N TYR A 27 -26.75 20.90 2.67
CA TYR A 27 -26.44 20.16 3.88
C TYR A 27 -24.99 20.43 4.28
N ILE A 28 -24.77 20.92 5.50
CA ILE A 28 -23.43 21.03 6.09
C ILE A 28 -23.18 19.79 6.93
N ILE A 29 -22.19 18.99 6.56
CA ILE A 29 -21.80 17.78 7.30
C ILE A 29 -20.62 18.13 8.21
N GLY A 30 -20.83 18.06 9.52
CA GLY A 30 -19.80 18.33 10.53
C GLY A 30 -20.15 19.45 11.52
N GLY A 31 -19.58 19.33 12.72
CA GLY A 31 -19.79 20.27 13.81
C GLY A 31 -19.10 21.62 13.62
N TYR A 32 -19.38 22.56 14.53
CA TYR A 32 -18.87 23.94 14.48
C TYR A 32 -17.34 24.04 14.60
N ASN A 33 -16.69 23.02 15.19
CA ASN A 33 -15.22 22.95 15.27
C ASN A 33 -14.56 22.66 13.92
N THR A 34 -15.29 22.06 12.97
CA THR A 34 -14.78 21.72 11.63
C THR A 34 -15.26 22.74 10.59
N ILE A 35 -16.52 23.19 10.70
CA ILE A 35 -17.12 24.18 9.81
C ILE A 35 -17.86 25.19 10.70
N GLU A 36 -17.28 26.37 10.86
CA GLU A 36 -17.82 27.43 11.72
C GLU A 36 -19.18 27.93 11.24
N ASN A 37 -19.88 28.64 12.13
CA ASN A 37 -21.19 29.20 11.82
C ASN A 37 -21.14 30.33 10.78
N SER A 38 -19.96 30.92 10.52
CA SER A 38 -19.77 31.91 9.45
C SER A 38 -20.13 31.34 8.07
N VAL A 39 -19.65 30.14 7.77
CA VAL A 39 -19.93 29.43 6.50
C VAL A 39 -21.43 29.22 6.30
N GLU A 40 -22.14 28.85 7.36
CA GLU A 40 -23.60 28.69 7.31
C GLU A 40 -24.33 30.01 7.07
N LYS A 41 -23.90 31.09 7.73
CA LYS A 41 -24.43 32.45 7.50
C LYS A 41 -24.18 32.91 6.07
N ASP A 42 -23.01 32.61 5.50
CA ASP A 42 -22.64 32.98 4.13
C ASP A 42 -23.57 32.33 3.10
N ILE A 43 -23.91 31.06 3.29
CA ILE A 43 -24.84 30.33 2.43
C ILE A 43 -26.27 30.87 2.60
N LYS A 44 -26.73 31.09 3.85
CA LYS A 44 -28.06 31.64 4.14
C LYS A 44 -28.27 33.05 3.55
N ARG A 45 -27.23 33.91 3.56
CA ARG A 45 -27.27 35.25 2.93
C ARG A 45 -27.54 35.21 1.43
N LYS A 46 -27.30 34.07 0.77
CA LYS A 46 -27.63 33.84 -0.64
C LYS A 46 -29.08 33.35 -0.86
N GLY A 47 -29.90 33.29 0.19
CA GLY A 47 -31.28 32.81 0.11
C GLY A 47 -31.42 31.30 0.04
N ILE A 48 -30.36 30.55 0.37
CA ILE A 48 -30.33 29.08 0.31
C ILE A 48 -30.68 28.51 1.69
N GLN A 49 -31.58 27.52 1.74
CA GLN A 49 -31.87 26.80 2.98
C GLN A 49 -30.64 25.99 3.42
N VAL A 50 -30.30 26.04 4.70
CA VAL A 50 -29.19 25.23 5.24
C VAL A 50 -29.68 24.33 6.36
N GLU A 51 -29.27 23.06 6.31
CA GLU A 51 -29.42 22.09 7.38
C GLU A 51 -28.05 21.54 7.74
N ARG A 52 -27.67 21.61 9.02
CA ARG A 52 -26.42 21.04 9.50
C ARG A 52 -26.68 19.66 10.08
N ILE A 53 -25.90 18.68 9.65
CA ILE A 53 -25.89 17.32 10.18
C ILE A 53 -24.53 17.10 10.86
N ASN A 54 -24.54 16.92 12.17
CA ASN A 54 -23.33 16.72 12.97
C ASN A 54 -23.62 15.82 14.16
N GLY A 55 -22.55 15.36 14.82
CA GLY A 55 -22.56 14.74 16.14
C GLY A 55 -21.32 15.19 16.91
N ASN A 56 -21.12 14.64 18.11
CA ASN A 56 -19.96 14.94 18.96
C ASN A 56 -18.66 14.42 18.36
N ASN A 57 -18.74 13.39 17.52
CA ASN A 57 -17.59 12.81 16.82
C ASN A 57 -18.01 12.28 15.42
N ARG A 58 -17.05 11.70 14.69
CA ARG A 58 -17.27 11.16 13.34
C ARG A 58 -18.26 9.99 13.32
N ILE A 59 -18.28 9.16 14.37
CA ILE A 59 -19.20 8.02 14.50
C ILE A 59 -20.64 8.53 14.62
N GLU A 60 -20.90 9.40 15.58
CA GLU A 60 -22.23 9.98 15.77
C GLU A 60 -22.69 10.81 14.55
N THR A 61 -21.76 11.55 13.93
CA THR A 61 -22.06 12.26 12.68
C THR A 61 -22.51 11.29 11.58
N SER A 62 -21.84 10.14 11.43
CA SER A 62 -22.24 9.12 10.45
C SER A 62 -23.64 8.57 10.72
N TYR A 63 -24.00 8.38 12.00
CA TYR A 63 -25.33 7.91 12.39
C TYR A 63 -26.41 8.95 12.07
N ASN A 64 -26.12 10.23 12.32
CA ASN A 64 -27.06 11.31 12.02
C ASN A 64 -27.23 11.51 10.50
N VAL A 65 -26.17 11.29 9.71
CA VAL A 65 -26.28 11.23 8.24
C VAL A 65 -27.14 10.05 7.82
N ALA A 66 -26.94 8.85 8.37
CA ALA A 66 -27.74 7.66 8.04
C ALA A 66 -29.22 7.81 8.41
N LYS A 67 -29.52 8.39 9.58
CA LYS A 67 -30.89 8.76 9.96
C LYS A 67 -31.52 9.69 8.93
N LYS A 68 -30.78 10.71 8.48
CA LYS A 68 -31.28 11.64 7.47
C LYS A 68 -31.54 10.97 6.13
N ILE A 69 -30.68 10.04 5.72
CA ILE A 69 -30.90 9.23 4.52
C ILE A 69 -32.18 8.40 4.70
N ASN A 70 -32.36 7.76 5.84
CA ASN A 70 -33.53 6.91 6.13
C ASN A 70 -34.86 7.69 6.16
N GLU A 71 -34.85 8.95 6.58
CA GLU A 71 -36.02 9.85 6.46
C GLU A 71 -36.44 10.09 5.01
N VAL A 72 -35.48 10.11 4.08
CA VAL A 72 -35.70 10.42 2.66
C VAL A 72 -35.91 9.16 1.82
N SER A 73 -35.22 8.07 2.15
CA SER A 73 -35.24 6.79 1.47
C SER A 73 -34.97 5.68 2.47
N SER A 74 -35.92 4.76 2.66
CA SER A 74 -35.77 3.62 3.56
C SER A 74 -34.45 2.87 3.29
N VAL A 75 -33.55 2.88 4.28
CA VAL A 75 -32.24 2.25 4.20
C VAL A 75 -32.39 0.75 4.46
N LYS A 76 -32.04 -0.06 3.47
CA LYS A 76 -32.03 -1.53 3.57
C LYS A 76 -30.63 -2.13 3.59
N GLU A 77 -29.62 -1.32 3.26
CA GLU A 77 -28.23 -1.75 3.15
C GLU A 77 -27.31 -0.82 3.94
N VAL A 78 -26.47 -1.41 4.79
CA VAL A 78 -25.55 -0.70 5.68
C VAL A 78 -24.14 -1.22 5.50
N MET A 79 -23.19 -0.30 5.35
CA MET A 79 -21.77 -0.58 5.22
C MET A 79 -21.04 -0.10 6.46
N LEU A 80 -20.63 -1.03 7.31
CA LEU A 80 -19.81 -0.78 8.48
C LEU A 80 -18.37 -0.57 8.05
N THR A 81 -17.77 0.55 8.48
CA THR A 81 -16.37 0.88 8.24
C THR A 81 -15.75 1.41 9.53
N ASN A 82 -14.46 1.16 9.76
CA ASN A 82 -13.81 1.70 10.95
C ASN A 82 -13.60 3.22 10.81
N GLY A 83 -14.12 4.00 11.75
CA GLY A 83 -14.06 5.45 11.73
C GLY A 83 -12.65 6.02 11.88
N PHE A 84 -11.69 5.29 12.44
CA PHE A 84 -10.36 5.79 12.82
C PHE A 84 -9.21 5.22 11.98
N VAL A 85 -9.44 4.06 11.35
CA VAL A 85 -8.41 3.38 10.53
C VAL A 85 -8.90 3.00 9.13
N GLY A 86 -10.21 3.07 8.87
CA GLY A 86 -10.86 2.57 7.66
C GLY A 86 -11.30 3.66 6.67
N GLU A 87 -10.64 4.82 6.64
CA GLU A 87 -11.05 5.91 5.74
C GLU A 87 -11.00 5.48 4.25
N ALA A 88 -9.97 4.73 3.86
CA ALA A 88 -9.84 4.21 2.49
C ALA A 88 -10.86 3.08 2.20
N ASP A 89 -11.23 2.30 3.21
CA ASP A 89 -12.27 1.27 3.11
C ASP A 89 -13.64 1.93 2.87
N ALA A 90 -13.94 3.00 3.62
CA ALA A 90 -15.15 3.80 3.42
C ALA A 90 -15.20 4.44 2.03
N MET A 91 -14.10 4.96 1.51
CA MET A 91 -14.06 5.52 0.15
C MET A 91 -14.18 4.45 -0.92
N SER A 92 -13.68 3.24 -0.68
CA SER A 92 -13.80 2.13 -1.62
C SER A 92 -15.26 1.74 -1.85
N ILE A 93 -16.08 1.77 -0.80
CA ILE A 93 -17.50 1.37 -0.87
C ILE A 93 -18.45 2.54 -1.14
N ALA A 94 -18.04 3.80 -0.94
CA ALA A 94 -18.88 4.98 -1.08
C ALA A 94 -19.66 5.08 -2.41
N PRO A 95 -19.06 4.77 -3.59
CA PRO A 95 -19.82 4.78 -4.84
C PRO A 95 -20.92 3.71 -4.89
N VAL A 96 -20.69 2.53 -4.31
CA VAL A 96 -21.69 1.46 -4.18
C VAL A 96 -22.83 1.91 -3.29
N VAL A 97 -22.51 2.52 -2.14
CA VAL A 97 -23.53 3.04 -1.20
C VAL A 97 -24.42 4.07 -1.91
N ALA A 98 -23.82 4.97 -2.71
CA ALA A 98 -24.54 5.97 -3.48
C ALA A 98 -25.42 5.36 -4.60
N LYS A 99 -24.98 4.24 -5.20
CA LYS A 99 -25.77 3.46 -6.18
C LYS A 99 -26.96 2.78 -5.50
N ASN A 100 -26.73 2.10 -4.38
CA ASN A 100 -27.70 1.25 -3.71
C ASN A 100 -28.62 2.02 -2.75
N LYS A 101 -28.41 3.33 -2.58
CA LYS A 101 -29.14 4.19 -1.62
C LYS A 101 -29.01 3.66 -0.18
N GLY A 102 -27.85 3.08 0.14
CA GLY A 102 -27.51 2.59 1.47
C GLY A 102 -26.97 3.69 2.38
N ALA A 103 -26.41 3.27 3.51
CA ALA A 103 -25.69 4.16 4.41
C ALA A 103 -24.32 3.59 4.82
N ILE A 104 -23.30 4.46 4.86
CA ILE A 104 -22.04 4.15 5.55
C ILE A 104 -22.20 4.51 7.01
N ILE A 105 -21.91 3.55 7.88
CA ILE A 105 -21.90 3.70 9.33
C ILE A 105 -20.45 3.53 9.79
N LEU A 106 -19.93 4.53 10.51
CA LEU A 106 -18.62 4.43 11.12
C LEU A 106 -18.73 3.72 12.49
N THR A 107 -17.83 2.80 12.78
CA THR A 107 -17.69 2.10 14.07
C THR A 107 -16.26 2.26 14.61
N ASP A 108 -16.06 1.96 15.89
CA ASP A 108 -14.73 1.75 16.47
C ASP A 108 -14.09 0.41 16.07
N GLY A 109 -14.87 -0.46 15.40
CA GLY A 109 -14.46 -1.80 14.98
C GLY A 109 -14.84 -2.89 15.98
N LYS A 110 -15.49 -2.54 17.10
CA LYS A 110 -15.87 -3.45 18.18
C LYS A 110 -17.39 -3.59 18.33
N SER A 111 -18.15 -2.51 18.17
CA SER A 111 -19.61 -2.53 18.38
C SER A 111 -20.38 -1.49 17.55
N VAL A 112 -21.71 -1.64 17.48
CA VAL A 112 -22.65 -0.62 16.99
C VAL A 112 -23.85 -0.50 17.94
N PRO A 113 -24.43 0.70 18.17
CA PRO A 113 -25.47 0.89 19.19
C PRO A 113 -26.90 0.62 18.66
N PHE A 114 -27.03 -0.08 17.54
CA PHE A 114 -28.32 -0.33 16.89
C PHE A 114 -28.37 -1.77 16.40
N LYS A 115 -29.59 -2.30 16.31
CA LYS A 115 -29.80 -3.65 15.79
C LYS A 115 -29.83 -3.66 14.27
N THR A 116 -29.38 -4.77 13.68
CA THR A 116 -29.29 -4.93 12.22
C THR A 116 -30.33 -5.88 11.63
N GLU A 117 -31.36 -6.28 12.39
CA GLU A 117 -32.36 -7.21 11.84
C GLU A 117 -33.08 -6.60 10.63
N GLY A 118 -33.18 -7.40 9.56
CA GLY A 118 -33.79 -6.97 8.30
C GLY A 118 -32.91 -6.08 7.42
N LEU A 119 -31.67 -5.79 7.82
CA LEU A 119 -30.69 -5.06 7.01
C LEU A 119 -29.73 -6.01 6.31
N ASN A 120 -29.33 -5.66 5.09
CA ASN A 120 -28.15 -6.24 4.45
C ASN A 120 -26.91 -5.49 4.96
N VAL A 121 -26.08 -6.16 5.75
CA VAL A 121 -24.91 -5.53 6.37
C VAL A 121 -23.62 -6.02 5.74
N TYR A 122 -22.74 -5.09 5.41
CA TYR A 122 -21.37 -5.37 4.98
C TYR A 122 -20.37 -4.77 5.95
N ALA A 123 -19.33 -5.53 6.29
CA ALA A 123 -18.17 -5.02 7.04
C ALA A 123 -17.02 -4.78 6.05
N ILE A 124 -16.71 -3.52 5.78
CA ILE A 124 -15.69 -3.14 4.80
C ILE A 124 -14.39 -2.84 5.55
N GLY A 125 -13.39 -3.69 5.33
CA GLY A 125 -12.11 -3.65 6.03
C GLY A 125 -11.67 -5.02 6.58
N GLY A 126 -10.36 -5.17 6.78
CA GLY A 126 -9.75 -6.38 7.34
C GLY A 126 -10.08 -6.59 8.82
N LYS A 127 -9.67 -7.74 9.38
CA LYS A 127 -9.92 -8.13 10.78
C LYS A 127 -9.38 -7.13 11.80
N SER A 128 -8.27 -6.46 11.48
CA SER A 128 -7.65 -5.43 12.33
C SER A 128 -8.45 -4.12 12.38
N ALA A 129 -9.31 -3.85 11.39
CA ALA A 129 -10.17 -2.68 11.36
C ALA A 129 -11.55 -2.97 11.98
N ILE A 130 -12.09 -4.17 11.76
CA ILE A 130 -13.40 -4.59 12.28
C ILE A 130 -13.24 -6.01 12.80
N ASN A 131 -13.39 -6.23 14.10
CA ASN A 131 -13.19 -7.54 14.72
C ASN A 131 -14.26 -8.56 14.26
N GLU A 132 -14.02 -9.84 14.54
CA GLU A 132 -14.98 -10.89 14.15
C GLU A 132 -16.24 -10.90 15.01
N ASP A 133 -16.17 -10.46 16.26
CA ASP A 133 -17.34 -10.39 17.15
C ASP A 133 -18.41 -9.45 16.57
N LEU A 134 -18.02 -8.24 16.14
CA LEU A 134 -18.94 -7.29 15.50
C LEU A 134 -19.52 -7.85 14.21
N VAL A 135 -18.73 -8.55 13.40
CA VAL A 135 -19.21 -9.17 12.15
C VAL A 135 -20.24 -10.25 12.45
N ASN A 136 -20.00 -11.09 13.45
CA ASN A 136 -20.91 -12.14 13.87
C ASN A 136 -22.20 -11.58 14.48
N GLU A 137 -22.09 -10.60 15.38
CA GLU A 137 -23.22 -9.93 16.03
C GLU A 137 -24.16 -9.29 15.00
N THR A 138 -23.59 -8.57 14.03
CA THR A 138 -24.35 -7.85 13.00
C THR A 138 -24.73 -8.70 11.80
N LYS A 139 -24.27 -9.96 11.75
CA LYS A 139 -24.38 -10.88 10.60
C LYS A 139 -23.87 -10.25 9.30
N ALA A 140 -22.80 -9.47 9.40
CA ALA A 140 -22.25 -8.73 8.28
C ALA A 140 -21.48 -9.66 7.31
N THR A 141 -21.54 -9.36 6.01
CA THR A 141 -20.62 -9.96 5.04
C THR A 141 -19.33 -9.14 4.99
N ARG A 142 -18.20 -9.74 5.35
CA ARG A 142 -16.89 -9.05 5.32
C ARG A 142 -16.37 -8.89 3.89
N ILE A 143 -15.89 -7.70 3.56
CA ILE A 143 -15.13 -7.38 2.35
C ILE A 143 -13.90 -6.58 2.77
N GLY A 144 -12.76 -7.26 2.91
CA GLY A 144 -11.51 -6.64 3.36
C GLY A 144 -10.28 -7.35 2.82
N GLY A 145 -9.23 -6.58 2.55
CA GLY A 145 -7.91 -7.07 2.15
C GLY A 145 -6.83 -6.78 3.19
N ASN A 146 -5.60 -7.16 2.85
CA ASN A 146 -4.42 -6.88 3.68
C ASN A 146 -4.06 -5.38 3.69
N ASP A 147 -4.50 -4.65 2.67
CA ASP A 147 -4.37 -3.21 2.58
C ASP A 147 -5.59 -2.56 1.89
N ARG A 148 -5.54 -1.22 1.80
CA ARG A 148 -6.60 -0.40 1.19
C ARG A 148 -6.85 -0.70 -0.29
N PHE A 149 -5.82 -1.09 -1.03
CA PHE A 149 -5.90 -1.36 -2.46
C PHE A 149 -6.53 -2.72 -2.70
N GLU A 150 -6.20 -3.71 -1.87
CA GLU A 150 -6.84 -5.03 -1.89
C GLU A 150 -8.30 -4.95 -1.44
N THR A 151 -8.63 -4.18 -0.39
CA THR A 151 -10.05 -3.92 -0.04
C THR A 151 -10.79 -3.27 -1.21
N ASN A 152 -10.21 -2.22 -1.82
CA ASN A 152 -10.78 -1.54 -2.98
C ASN A 152 -11.05 -2.51 -4.15
N LYS A 153 -10.08 -3.38 -4.46
CA LYS A 153 -10.22 -4.45 -5.45
C LYS A 153 -11.36 -5.41 -5.12
N LYS A 154 -11.44 -5.92 -3.90
CA LYS A 154 -12.50 -6.85 -3.46
C LYS A 154 -13.89 -6.22 -3.53
N VAL A 155 -14.01 -4.92 -3.21
CA VAL A 155 -15.26 -4.17 -3.40
C VAL A 155 -15.64 -4.13 -4.88
N MET A 156 -14.69 -3.87 -5.77
CA MET A 156 -14.93 -3.85 -7.22
C MET A 156 -15.36 -5.21 -7.75
N GLU A 157 -14.66 -6.29 -7.38
CA GLU A 157 -15.01 -7.65 -7.79
C GLU A 157 -16.42 -8.05 -7.33
N LYS A 158 -16.85 -7.58 -6.15
CA LYS A 158 -18.18 -7.87 -5.61
C LYS A 158 -19.30 -7.09 -6.28
N PHE A 159 -19.12 -5.78 -6.49
CA PHE A 159 -20.22 -4.87 -6.83
C PHE A 159 -20.16 -4.32 -8.26
N TYR A 160 -19.03 -4.48 -8.95
CA TYR A 160 -18.77 -3.95 -10.30
C TYR A 160 -18.27 -5.04 -11.24
N ASN A 161 -18.79 -6.26 -11.10
CA ASN A 161 -18.42 -7.37 -11.97
C ASN A 161 -18.69 -7.02 -13.44
N GLY A 162 -17.67 -7.16 -14.30
CA GLY A 162 -17.74 -6.83 -15.73
C GLY A 162 -17.57 -5.34 -16.06
N ALA A 163 -17.23 -4.47 -15.10
CA ALA A 163 -16.92 -3.08 -15.40
C ALA A 163 -15.71 -2.96 -16.35
N THR A 164 -15.86 -2.16 -17.40
CA THR A 164 -14.78 -1.87 -18.36
C THR A 164 -14.28 -0.43 -18.29
N ASP A 165 -14.97 0.42 -17.55
CA ASP A 165 -14.66 1.84 -17.45
C ASP A 165 -14.41 2.16 -15.99
N PHE A 166 -13.31 2.83 -15.70
CA PHE A 166 -12.89 3.08 -14.31
C PHE A 166 -12.57 4.56 -14.09
N TYR A 167 -12.92 5.08 -12.92
CA TYR A 167 -12.24 6.25 -12.38
C TYR A 167 -10.99 5.80 -11.64
N ILE A 168 -9.95 6.63 -11.65
CA ILE A 168 -8.78 6.43 -10.80
C ILE A 168 -8.56 7.67 -9.94
N THR A 169 -8.19 7.45 -8.68
CA THR A 169 -7.88 8.50 -7.70
C THR A 169 -6.71 8.09 -6.84
N ASN A 170 -6.02 9.06 -6.24
CA ASN A 170 -4.96 8.78 -5.27
C ASN A 170 -5.50 7.96 -4.07
N GLY A 171 -4.83 6.87 -3.72
CA GLY A 171 -5.24 5.98 -2.62
C GLY A 171 -4.89 6.49 -1.21
N TYR A 172 -4.08 7.54 -1.09
CA TYR A 172 -3.71 8.18 0.17
C TYR A 172 -4.41 9.53 0.36
N GLN A 173 -4.56 10.31 -0.70
CA GLN A 173 -5.35 11.55 -0.70
C GLN A 173 -6.79 11.29 -1.13
N LEU A 174 -7.63 10.94 -0.15
CA LEU A 174 -8.96 10.39 -0.38
C LEU A 174 -10.06 11.41 -0.72
N VAL A 175 -9.75 12.72 -0.71
CA VAL A 175 -10.74 13.78 -0.97
C VAL A 175 -11.30 13.73 -2.39
N ASP A 176 -10.51 13.27 -3.36
CA ASP A 176 -10.94 13.11 -4.74
C ASP A 176 -11.93 11.94 -4.88
N ALA A 177 -11.63 10.80 -4.24
CA ALA A 177 -12.56 9.67 -4.18
C ALA A 177 -13.88 10.05 -3.49
N LEU A 178 -13.80 10.80 -2.37
CA LEU A 178 -14.97 11.30 -1.65
C LEU A 178 -15.88 12.15 -2.54
N THR A 179 -15.31 13.14 -3.23
CA THR A 179 -16.09 14.08 -4.05
C THR A 179 -16.61 13.44 -5.34
N LEU A 180 -15.94 12.40 -5.84
CA LEU A 180 -16.32 11.66 -7.04
C LEU A 180 -17.39 10.59 -6.77
N SER A 181 -17.49 10.07 -5.55
CA SER A 181 -18.37 8.95 -5.19
C SER A 181 -19.82 9.08 -5.66
N PRO A 182 -20.50 10.25 -5.57
CA PRO A 182 -21.87 10.39 -6.06
C PRO A 182 -22.03 10.23 -7.58
N LEU A 183 -20.96 10.47 -8.35
CA LEU A 183 -20.91 10.32 -9.82
C LEU A 183 -20.50 8.90 -10.23
N ALA A 184 -19.69 8.23 -9.41
CA ALA A 184 -19.08 6.93 -9.70
C ALA A 184 -19.99 5.71 -9.45
N LYS A 185 -21.32 5.86 -9.61
CA LYS A 185 -22.29 4.80 -9.29
C LYS A 185 -22.14 3.55 -10.17
N GLU A 186 -21.89 3.74 -11.46
CA GLU A 186 -21.73 2.63 -12.44
C GLU A 186 -20.28 2.47 -12.91
N LYS A 187 -19.44 3.47 -12.62
CA LYS A 187 -18.04 3.53 -13.02
C LYS A 187 -17.19 3.44 -11.75
N PRO A 188 -16.63 2.27 -11.39
CA PRO A 188 -15.91 2.08 -10.13
C PRO A 188 -14.72 3.02 -9.99
N ILE A 189 -14.37 3.36 -8.74
CA ILE A 189 -13.17 4.12 -8.39
C ILE A 189 -12.07 3.15 -7.98
N VAL A 190 -10.98 3.14 -8.72
CA VAL A 190 -9.74 2.45 -8.36
C VAL A 190 -8.85 3.40 -7.56
N LEU A 191 -8.52 2.99 -6.34
CA LEU A 191 -7.50 3.67 -5.53
C LEU A 191 -6.13 3.26 -6.04
N VAL A 192 -5.32 4.25 -6.42
CA VAL A 192 -3.97 4.00 -6.97
C VAL A 192 -2.92 4.79 -6.19
N ALA A 193 -1.78 4.15 -6.03
CA ALA A 193 -0.54 4.75 -5.55
C ALA A 193 0.65 4.04 -6.20
N ASP A 194 1.85 4.54 -5.94
CA ASP A 194 3.04 3.77 -6.26
C ASP A 194 3.05 2.44 -5.49
N GLY A 195 3.55 1.38 -6.13
CA GLY A 195 3.52 0.00 -5.61
C GLY A 195 2.13 -0.66 -5.47
N SER A 196 1.02 0.07 -5.61
CA SER A 196 -0.32 -0.51 -5.54
C SER A 196 -0.62 -1.44 -6.73
N ASN A 197 -1.40 -2.51 -6.47
CA ASN A 197 -1.83 -3.46 -7.50
C ASN A 197 -2.86 -2.82 -8.45
N LYS A 198 -2.46 -2.62 -9.71
CA LYS A 198 -3.29 -2.02 -10.77
C LYS A 198 -3.97 -3.08 -11.67
N GLY A 199 -3.90 -4.34 -11.29
CA GLY A 199 -4.40 -5.50 -12.04
C GLY A 199 -5.87 -5.41 -12.41
N ILE A 200 -6.69 -4.72 -11.61
CA ILE A 200 -8.12 -4.52 -11.88
C ILE A 200 -8.39 -3.69 -13.14
N LEU A 201 -7.40 -2.92 -13.60
CA LEU A 201 -7.47 -2.12 -14.83
C LEU A 201 -7.15 -2.93 -16.09
N LYS A 202 -6.67 -4.18 -15.95
CA LYS A 202 -6.54 -5.10 -17.09
C LYS A 202 -7.93 -5.34 -17.64
N GLY A 203 -8.13 -5.22 -18.95
CA GLY A 203 -9.45 -5.36 -19.56
C GLY A 203 -10.16 -4.03 -19.80
N ALA A 204 -9.72 -2.95 -19.16
CA ALA A 204 -10.46 -1.70 -19.22
C ALA A 204 -10.53 -1.15 -20.67
N LYS A 205 -11.65 -0.53 -21.01
CA LYS A 205 -11.85 0.27 -22.21
C LYS A 205 -11.40 1.71 -21.98
N SER A 206 -11.63 2.25 -20.78
CA SER A 206 -11.21 3.60 -20.43
C SER A 206 -10.91 3.76 -18.94
N ILE A 207 -9.97 4.66 -18.64
CA ILE A 207 -9.81 5.24 -17.30
C ILE A 207 -10.05 6.75 -17.35
N THR A 208 -10.57 7.30 -16.26
CA THR A 208 -10.67 8.75 -16.07
C THR A 208 -9.93 9.13 -14.80
N LYS A 209 -8.83 9.88 -14.97
CA LYS A 209 -8.07 10.45 -13.85
C LYS A 209 -8.87 11.56 -13.18
N VAL A 210 -9.01 11.47 -11.86
CA VAL A 210 -9.63 12.52 -11.05
C VAL A 210 -8.66 12.93 -9.95
N GLY A 211 -8.37 14.23 -9.90
CA GLY A 211 -7.48 14.82 -8.91
C GLY A 211 -5.98 14.65 -9.18
N GLY A 212 -5.20 14.76 -8.11
CA GLY A 212 -3.73 14.73 -8.15
C GLY A 212 -3.19 13.30 -8.13
N ILE A 213 -2.95 12.73 -9.31
CA ILE A 213 -2.19 11.48 -9.45
C ILE A 213 -0.89 11.81 -10.17
N ASP A 214 0.21 11.35 -9.57
CA ASP A 214 1.55 11.45 -10.14
C ASP A 214 1.59 10.92 -11.58
N ALA A 215 2.42 11.53 -12.42
CA ALA A 215 2.51 11.19 -13.84
C ALA A 215 2.94 9.73 -14.05
N ASN A 216 3.86 9.22 -13.24
CA ASN A 216 4.35 7.83 -13.34
C ASN A 216 3.27 6.85 -12.90
N ILE A 217 2.56 7.14 -11.80
CA ILE A 217 1.43 6.30 -11.34
C ILE A 217 0.32 6.30 -12.39
N TYR A 218 0.02 7.45 -13.01
CA TYR A 218 -0.99 7.53 -14.06
C TYR A 218 -0.58 6.74 -15.31
N LYS A 219 0.69 6.83 -15.71
CA LYS A 219 1.27 6.04 -16.79
C LYS A 219 1.15 4.54 -16.52
N GLN A 220 1.52 4.07 -15.33
CA GLN A 220 1.33 2.68 -14.90
C GLN A 220 -0.12 2.21 -15.06
N CYS A 221 -1.10 3.08 -14.77
CA CYS A 221 -2.52 2.76 -14.97
C CYS A 221 -2.90 2.65 -16.44
N LEU A 222 -2.41 3.54 -17.30
CA LEU A 222 -2.66 3.50 -18.75
C LEU A 222 -2.04 2.26 -19.39
N ASP A 223 -0.86 1.87 -18.93
CA ASP A 223 -0.17 0.67 -19.42
C ASP A 223 -1.01 -0.57 -19.11
N MET A 224 -1.59 -0.66 -17.90
CA MET A 224 -2.49 -1.77 -17.52
C MET A 224 -3.65 -2.02 -18.50
N ILE A 225 -4.22 -0.96 -19.06
CA ILE A 225 -5.33 -1.02 -20.03
C ILE A 225 -4.87 -1.61 -21.38
N LYS A 226 -3.64 -1.27 -21.78
CA LYS A 226 -3.07 -1.65 -23.08
C LYS A 226 -2.70 -3.14 -23.15
N TYR A 227 -2.55 -3.83 -22.01
CA TYR A 227 -2.18 -5.26 -21.95
C TYR A 227 -3.27 -6.28 -22.29
N ASN A 228 -4.34 -5.88 -22.98
CA ASN A 228 -5.50 -6.74 -23.26
C ASN A 228 -5.27 -7.93 -24.21
N ASN A 229 -4.12 -8.02 -24.89
CA ASN A 229 -3.91 -9.00 -25.96
C ASN A 229 -2.83 -10.06 -25.66
N MET A 230 -2.37 -10.22 -24.43
CA MET A 230 -1.41 -11.26 -24.12
C MET A 230 -1.96 -12.20 -23.04
N ASP A 231 -2.36 -13.40 -23.47
CA ASP A 231 -2.33 -14.60 -22.63
C ASP A 231 -0.87 -14.84 -22.26
N MET A 232 -0.50 -14.54 -21.02
CA MET A 232 0.88 -14.68 -20.56
C MET A 232 0.91 -15.54 -19.32
N THR A 233 1.08 -16.83 -19.53
CA THR A 233 2.09 -17.55 -18.76
C THR A 233 3.39 -16.75 -18.83
N PRO A 234 4.02 -16.37 -17.70
CA PRO A 234 5.36 -15.79 -17.72
C PRO A 234 6.26 -16.70 -18.54
N ASN A 235 6.79 -16.20 -19.66
CA ASN A 235 7.81 -16.94 -20.36
C ASN A 235 9.11 -16.70 -19.59
N ILE A 236 9.72 -17.77 -19.09
CA ILE A 236 11.16 -17.74 -18.74
C ILE A 236 11.86 -17.61 -20.09
N LEU A 237 12.19 -16.38 -20.49
CA LEU A 237 12.63 -16.14 -21.85
C LEU A 237 14.06 -16.62 -22.08
N LYS A 238 14.88 -16.72 -21.03
CA LYS A 238 16.26 -17.15 -21.16
C LYS A 238 16.91 -17.54 -19.84
N HIS A 239 17.49 -18.74 -19.78
CA HIS A 239 18.57 -19.06 -18.85
C HIS A 239 19.83 -18.40 -19.39
N LEU A 240 20.23 -17.27 -18.81
CA LEU A 240 21.18 -16.36 -19.44
C LEU A 240 22.63 -16.84 -19.28
N THR A 241 22.99 -17.34 -18.09
CA THR A 241 24.34 -17.78 -17.73
C THR A 241 24.27 -18.64 -16.45
N SER A 242 25.30 -19.45 -16.18
CA SER A 242 25.54 -19.99 -14.83
C SER A 242 26.98 -19.73 -14.39
N VAL A 243 27.22 -19.35 -13.13
CA VAL A 243 28.57 -19.08 -12.59
C VAL A 243 28.84 -20.00 -11.40
N GLU A 244 30.00 -20.64 -11.33
CA GLU A 244 30.39 -21.47 -10.18
C GLU A 244 30.47 -20.64 -8.89
N GLY A 245 29.75 -21.08 -7.87
CA GLY A 245 29.62 -20.35 -6.62
C GLY A 245 30.86 -20.41 -5.75
N ASN A 246 31.70 -21.44 -5.88
CA ASN A 246 32.76 -21.75 -4.92
C ASN A 246 33.76 -20.60 -4.69
N GLU A 247 34.01 -19.78 -5.73
CA GLU A 247 35.00 -18.69 -5.68
C GLU A 247 34.41 -17.29 -5.52
N VAL A 248 33.11 -17.16 -5.25
CA VAL A 248 32.42 -15.87 -5.06
C VAL A 248 32.23 -15.60 -3.58
N SER A 249 32.82 -14.54 -3.03
CA SER A 249 32.57 -14.11 -1.64
C SER A 249 31.63 -12.92 -1.54
N GLU A 250 31.53 -12.11 -2.60
CA GLU A 250 30.73 -10.90 -2.62
C GLU A 250 29.79 -10.87 -3.82
N ILE A 251 28.61 -10.27 -3.65
CA ILE A 251 27.60 -10.10 -4.69
C ILE A 251 27.21 -8.62 -4.72
N LEU A 252 27.19 -8.06 -5.93
CA LEU A 252 26.56 -6.78 -6.24
C LEU A 252 25.58 -6.99 -7.39
N ILE A 253 24.31 -6.72 -7.15
CA ILE A 253 23.28 -6.71 -8.18
C ILE A 253 22.86 -5.26 -8.40
N GLU A 254 22.96 -4.79 -9.64
CA GLU A 254 22.54 -3.47 -10.05
C GLU A 254 21.44 -3.59 -11.10
N SER A 255 20.31 -2.93 -10.86
CA SER A 255 19.16 -2.96 -11.76
C SER A 255 18.64 -1.55 -12.05
N ASP A 256 18.40 -1.27 -13.32
CA ASP A 256 17.76 -0.03 -13.77
C ASP A 256 16.49 -0.34 -14.56
N ASN A 257 15.35 0.09 -14.01
CA ASN A 257 13.99 -0.13 -14.54
C ASN A 257 13.63 -1.62 -14.73
N LEU A 258 14.11 -2.48 -13.85
CA LEU A 258 13.78 -3.91 -13.76
C LEU A 258 13.69 -4.35 -12.30
N GLY A 259 12.74 -5.22 -11.99
CA GLY A 259 12.70 -5.85 -10.66
C GLY A 259 13.77 -6.91 -10.49
N VAL A 260 14.10 -7.22 -9.25
CA VAL A 260 15.08 -8.24 -8.88
C VAL A 260 14.41 -9.23 -7.93
N VAL A 261 14.46 -10.50 -8.26
CA VAL A 261 14.06 -11.59 -7.37
C VAL A 261 15.28 -12.44 -7.11
N VAL A 262 15.66 -12.61 -5.85
CA VAL A 262 16.77 -13.48 -5.47
C VAL A 262 16.22 -14.61 -4.61
N GLU A 263 16.62 -15.84 -4.93
CA GLU A 263 16.24 -17.00 -4.14
C GLU A 263 17.40 -17.98 -4.01
N LYS A 264 17.39 -18.76 -2.92
CA LYS A 264 18.29 -19.90 -2.79
C LYS A 264 18.07 -20.90 -3.93
N THR A 265 19.14 -21.26 -4.65
CA THR A 265 19.16 -22.42 -5.55
C THR A 265 19.61 -23.69 -4.83
N ASN A 266 19.24 -24.86 -5.38
CA ASN A 266 19.69 -26.17 -4.92
C ASN A 266 21.04 -26.58 -5.55
N THR A 267 21.59 -25.77 -6.46
CA THR A 267 22.87 -26.02 -7.11
C THR A 267 23.99 -25.19 -6.47
N ASN A 268 25.24 -25.57 -6.74
CA ASN A 268 26.42 -24.77 -6.34
C ASN A 268 26.69 -23.61 -7.31
N LYS A 269 25.80 -23.36 -8.26
CA LYS A 269 25.94 -22.35 -9.30
C LYS A 269 24.99 -21.19 -9.05
N PHE A 270 25.42 -20.00 -9.46
CA PHE A 270 24.49 -18.92 -9.69
C PHE A 270 23.70 -19.20 -10.96
N GLU A 271 22.40 -18.95 -10.92
CA GLU A 271 21.47 -19.18 -12.03
C GLU A 271 20.73 -17.87 -12.30
N PHE A 272 20.63 -17.47 -13.58
CA PHE A 272 20.06 -16.19 -13.96
C PHE A 272 18.98 -16.38 -15.00
N ASP A 273 17.76 -15.97 -14.66
CA ASP A 273 16.64 -15.96 -15.59
C ASP A 273 16.11 -14.53 -15.75
N TYR A 274 15.91 -14.09 -16.98
CA TYR A 274 15.09 -12.92 -17.24
C TYR A 274 13.66 -13.37 -17.52
N VAL A 275 12.73 -12.92 -16.67
CA VAL A 275 11.31 -13.23 -16.80
C VAL A 275 10.64 -11.99 -17.36
N SER A 276 10.28 -12.05 -18.64
CA SER A 276 9.56 -10.98 -19.32
C SER A 276 8.31 -11.52 -20.01
N VAL A 277 7.45 -10.57 -20.32
CA VAL A 277 6.29 -10.79 -21.18
C VAL A 277 6.67 -10.69 -22.67
N THR A 278 7.66 -9.88 -23.04
CA THR A 278 7.97 -9.62 -24.45
C THR A 278 9.23 -10.33 -24.95
N ASN A 279 9.25 -10.75 -26.22
CA ASN A 279 10.44 -11.29 -26.88
C ASN A 279 11.56 -10.23 -26.97
N GLU A 280 12.65 -10.51 -26.25
CA GLU A 280 13.74 -9.61 -25.88
C GLU A 280 14.56 -9.01 -27.04
N LYS A 281 14.60 -7.66 -27.10
CA LYS A 281 15.74 -6.88 -27.63
C LYS A 281 16.18 -5.71 -26.75
N ASN A 282 15.44 -5.40 -25.67
CA ASN A 282 15.55 -4.13 -24.94
C ASN A 282 16.12 -4.26 -23.53
N CYS A 283 16.83 -5.35 -23.19
CA CYS A 283 17.55 -5.46 -21.91
C CYS A 283 19.04 -5.68 -22.18
N THR A 284 19.90 -4.91 -21.51
CA THR A 284 21.32 -5.26 -21.35
C THR A 284 21.48 -5.98 -20.02
N PHE A 285 21.89 -7.24 -20.10
CA PHE A 285 22.22 -8.07 -18.94
C PHE A 285 23.69 -8.48 -19.03
N SER A 286 24.44 -8.26 -17.96
CA SER A 286 25.84 -8.65 -17.87
C SER A 286 26.12 -9.26 -16.50
N VAL A 287 26.82 -10.38 -16.49
CA VAL A 287 27.34 -11.01 -15.28
C VAL A 287 28.84 -11.15 -15.45
N TYR A 288 29.60 -10.60 -14.51
CA TYR A 288 31.06 -10.72 -14.52
C TYR A 288 31.62 -10.78 -13.10
N LYS A 289 32.84 -11.31 -12.97
CA LYS A 289 33.56 -11.38 -11.69
C LYS A 289 34.64 -10.30 -11.67
N GLU A 290 34.56 -9.39 -10.71
CA GLU A 290 35.65 -8.45 -10.41
C GLU A 290 36.71 -9.19 -9.60
N ASN A 291 37.92 -9.29 -10.16
CA ASN A 291 39.10 -9.70 -9.41
C ASN A 291 39.70 -8.45 -8.78
N SER A 292 39.62 -8.33 -7.45
CA SER A 292 40.34 -7.28 -6.73
C SER A 292 41.84 -7.47 -6.95
N SER A 293 42.52 -6.41 -7.37
CA SER A 293 43.98 -6.36 -7.48
C SER A 293 44.63 -6.73 -6.14
N ASN A 294 45.55 -7.71 -6.19
CA ASN A 294 46.39 -8.26 -5.12
C ASN A 294 45.70 -9.22 -4.10
N ASN A 295 45.80 -10.52 -4.39
CA ASN A 295 45.84 -11.64 -3.43
C ASN A 295 44.63 -11.91 -2.51
N ILE A 296 43.39 -11.83 -3.02
CA ILE A 296 42.23 -12.45 -2.35
C ILE A 296 41.61 -13.52 -3.26
N LYS A 297 41.53 -14.75 -2.75
CA LYS A 297 41.09 -15.96 -3.46
C LYS A 297 39.58 -16.03 -3.76
N ASN A 298 38.80 -15.01 -3.40
CA ASN A 298 37.36 -15.00 -3.58
C ASN A 298 36.94 -13.66 -4.22
N GLY A 299 36.35 -13.71 -5.41
CA GLY A 299 36.01 -12.52 -6.19
C GLY A 299 34.60 -11.99 -5.92
N LYS A 300 34.34 -10.76 -6.39
CA LYS A 300 33.03 -10.12 -6.34
C LYS A 300 32.26 -10.39 -7.63
N LEU A 301 31.09 -11.00 -7.52
CA LEU A 301 30.18 -11.20 -8.64
C LEU A 301 29.35 -9.93 -8.83
N VAL A 302 29.41 -9.35 -10.03
CA VAL A 302 28.60 -8.21 -10.42
C VAL A 302 27.56 -8.67 -11.43
N VAL A 303 26.29 -8.41 -11.13
CA VAL A 303 25.14 -8.64 -12.00
C VAL A 303 24.57 -7.28 -12.33
N SER A 304 24.75 -6.82 -13.56
CA SER A 304 24.20 -5.55 -14.01
C SER A 304 23.10 -5.81 -15.03
N ALA A 305 21.96 -5.18 -14.80
CA ALA A 305 20.76 -5.32 -15.58
C ALA A 305 20.16 -3.96 -15.86
N LYS A 306 20.03 -3.61 -17.13
CA LYS A 306 19.41 -2.34 -17.49
C LYS A 306 18.45 -2.57 -18.62
N LYS A 307 17.23 -2.09 -18.43
CA LYS A 307 16.29 -2.01 -19.53
C LYS A 307 16.64 -0.81 -20.39
N LYS A 308 16.94 -1.05 -21.67
CA LYS A 308 17.16 0.01 -22.67
C LYS A 308 15.86 0.79 -22.85
N ILE A 309 15.95 2.10 -22.67
CA ILE A 309 14.90 3.06 -23.00
C ILE A 309 15.29 3.67 -24.35
N ASP A 310 14.58 3.33 -25.43
CA ASP A 310 14.87 3.90 -26.75
C ASP A 310 14.35 5.35 -26.83
N LYS A 311 15.25 6.32 -27.05
CA LYS A 311 14.95 7.76 -27.09
C LYS A 311 13.96 8.21 -28.20
N LYS A 312 13.52 7.32 -29.09
CA LYS A 312 12.55 7.62 -30.16
C LYS A 312 11.09 7.34 -29.79
N ASP A 313 10.82 6.69 -28.67
CA ASP A 313 9.47 6.33 -28.22
C ASP A 313 8.79 7.41 -27.38
N SER A 314 8.97 8.68 -27.76
CA SER A 314 8.61 9.81 -26.91
C SER A 314 7.11 9.98 -26.63
N ASP A 315 6.20 9.29 -27.33
CA ASP A 315 4.76 9.48 -27.06
C ASP A 315 3.85 8.24 -27.21
N LEU A 316 4.27 7.15 -27.88
CA LEU A 316 3.33 6.06 -28.20
C LEU A 316 3.86 4.61 -28.18
N GLN A 317 5.08 4.32 -27.70
CA GLN A 317 5.59 2.93 -27.65
C GLN A 317 6.37 2.47 -26.40
N ASP A 318 6.27 3.18 -25.26
CA ASP A 318 6.52 2.57 -23.92
C ASP A 318 5.43 1.53 -23.53
N MET A 319 4.88 0.80 -24.51
CA MET A 319 3.66 -0.01 -24.46
C MET A 319 3.93 -1.52 -24.31
N ASN A 320 5.08 -1.94 -23.78
CA ASN A 320 5.47 -3.35 -23.73
C ASN A 320 5.89 -3.86 -22.33
N GLY A 321 4.98 -3.82 -21.37
CA GLY A 321 5.08 -4.64 -20.13
C GLY A 321 5.63 -3.95 -18.89
N ASP A 322 6.02 -2.68 -19.00
CA ASP A 322 7.20 -2.15 -18.33
C ASP A 322 7.11 -1.74 -16.87
N ASN A 323 5.97 -1.97 -16.22
CA ASN A 323 5.82 -1.80 -14.78
C ASN A 323 5.46 -3.15 -14.15
N MET A 324 6.22 -3.53 -13.11
CA MET A 324 6.08 -4.82 -12.43
C MET A 324 4.62 -5.16 -12.12
N ILE A 325 4.15 -6.29 -12.67
CA ILE A 325 2.86 -6.85 -12.30
C ILE A 325 3.10 -7.78 -11.11
N ASN A 326 2.82 -7.28 -9.91
CA ASN A 326 2.81 -8.12 -8.71
C ASN A 326 1.54 -8.99 -8.70
N ALA A 327 1.74 -10.29 -8.91
CA ALA A 327 0.75 -11.32 -8.62
C ALA A 327 1.45 -12.53 -7.98
N ASN A 328 2.03 -12.35 -6.78
CA ASN A 328 2.76 -13.38 -6.02
C ASN A 328 4.07 -13.84 -6.70
N LYS A 329 4.94 -14.52 -5.94
CA LYS A 329 6.28 -15.01 -6.33
C LYS A 329 6.36 -15.56 -7.77
N ASP A 330 5.34 -16.30 -8.19
CA ASP A 330 5.34 -17.06 -9.44
C ASP A 330 4.85 -16.29 -10.67
N ARG A 331 4.33 -15.06 -10.52
CA ARG A 331 3.77 -14.29 -11.65
C ARG A 331 4.43 -12.93 -11.84
N MET A 332 5.58 -12.69 -11.23
CA MET A 332 6.38 -11.50 -11.53
C MET A 332 6.92 -11.52 -12.94
N VAL A 333 6.79 -10.40 -13.63
CA VAL A 333 7.28 -10.17 -14.99
C VAL A 333 8.08 -8.87 -15.02
N ASN A 334 9.00 -8.78 -15.97
CA ASN A 334 10.04 -7.75 -16.05
C ASN A 334 10.94 -7.72 -14.81
N VAL A 335 11.34 -8.92 -14.40
CA VAL A 335 12.26 -9.15 -13.29
C VAL A 335 13.41 -10.03 -13.74
N ILE A 336 14.56 -9.86 -13.09
CA ILE A 336 15.64 -10.84 -13.16
C ILE A 336 15.55 -11.70 -11.92
N LYS A 337 15.38 -13.00 -12.14
CA LYS A 337 15.45 -14.02 -11.10
C LYS A 337 16.89 -14.51 -10.99
N ILE A 338 17.39 -14.54 -9.76
CA ILE A 338 18.76 -14.93 -9.45
C ILE A 338 18.70 -16.06 -8.43
N GLY A 339 19.04 -17.26 -8.87
CA GLY A 339 19.32 -18.40 -8.00
C GLY A 339 20.72 -18.21 -7.39
N VAL A 340 20.82 -18.12 -6.07
CA VAL A 340 22.10 -17.99 -5.35
C VAL A 340 22.43 -19.27 -4.58
N PRO A 341 23.68 -19.75 -4.61
CA PRO A 341 24.12 -20.87 -3.78
C PRO A 341 23.91 -20.62 -2.28
N ASP A 342 23.56 -21.68 -1.55
CA ASP A 342 23.24 -21.65 -0.11
C ASP A 342 24.48 -21.52 0.80
N LYS A 343 25.16 -20.37 0.72
CA LYS A 343 26.32 -20.05 1.54
C LYS A 343 26.29 -18.60 2.01
N MET A 344 27.14 -18.27 2.97
CA MET A 344 27.31 -16.88 3.41
C MET A 344 28.20 -16.12 2.43
N TYR A 345 27.83 -14.87 2.18
CA TYR A 345 28.61 -13.91 1.41
C TYR A 345 29.15 -12.84 2.37
N SER A 346 30.40 -12.42 2.19
CA SER A 346 30.99 -11.34 3.00
C SER A 346 30.35 -9.99 2.71
N ASN A 347 29.76 -9.84 1.52
CA ASN A 347 28.96 -8.68 1.13
C ASN A 347 27.89 -9.12 0.12
N PHE A 348 26.63 -8.79 0.37
CA PHE A 348 25.54 -9.01 -0.57
C PHE A 348 24.80 -7.68 -0.72
N LYS A 349 24.93 -7.05 -1.88
CA LYS A 349 24.32 -5.75 -2.18
C LYS A 349 23.38 -5.85 -3.38
N VAL A 350 22.20 -5.22 -3.27
CA VAL A 350 21.24 -5.07 -4.36
C VAL A 350 20.87 -3.60 -4.48
N ASP A 351 21.19 -3.00 -5.62
CA ASP A 351 20.96 -1.59 -5.94
C ASP A 351 19.97 -1.51 -7.10
N VAL A 352 18.80 -0.90 -6.85
CA VAL A 352 17.74 -0.75 -7.85
C VAL A 352 17.31 0.71 -7.94
N GLU A 353 17.44 1.30 -9.12
CA GLU A 353 17.01 2.69 -9.34
C GLU A 353 15.48 2.80 -9.30
N SER A 354 14.79 1.98 -10.09
CA SER A 354 13.33 1.86 -10.03
C SER A 354 12.89 0.40 -10.19
N GLY A 355 11.97 -0.05 -9.33
CA GLY A 355 11.45 -1.41 -9.36
C GLY A 355 11.26 -2.03 -7.98
N SER A 356 11.07 -3.35 -7.95
CA SER A 356 10.96 -4.11 -6.69
C SER A 356 12.10 -5.09 -6.54
N VAL A 357 12.58 -5.23 -5.31
CA VAL A 357 13.51 -6.26 -4.88
C VAL A 357 12.77 -7.22 -3.98
N GLU A 358 12.84 -8.51 -4.27
CA GLU A 358 12.36 -9.58 -3.40
C GLU A 358 13.47 -10.58 -3.12
N LEU A 359 13.84 -10.73 -1.84
CA LEU A 359 14.86 -11.67 -1.39
C LEU A 359 14.23 -12.83 -0.63
N TYR A 360 14.46 -14.06 -1.07
CA TYR A 360 13.86 -15.27 -0.52
C TYR A 360 14.92 -16.19 0.10
N ASN A 361 14.85 -16.39 1.42
CA ASN A 361 15.71 -17.32 2.19
C ASN A 361 17.22 -17.12 1.92
N ILE A 362 17.70 -15.88 2.04
CA ILE A 362 19.09 -15.53 1.72
C ILE A 362 19.99 -15.70 2.93
N LYS A 363 20.93 -16.62 2.82
CA LYS A 363 21.94 -16.86 3.85
C LYS A 363 23.00 -15.76 3.84
N GLY A 364 23.28 -15.19 5.02
CA GLY A 364 24.34 -14.19 5.18
C GLY A 364 23.85 -12.74 5.37
N GLY A 365 22.56 -12.47 5.14
CA GLY A 365 22.03 -11.10 5.16
C GLY A 365 22.34 -10.33 3.87
N ALA A 366 21.84 -9.11 3.75
CA ALA A 366 22.05 -8.26 2.56
C ALA A 366 21.83 -6.78 2.84
N THR A 367 22.42 -5.94 1.99
CA THR A 367 22.07 -4.52 1.86
C THR A 367 21.26 -4.33 0.58
N VAL A 368 20.08 -3.73 0.70
CA VAL A 368 19.15 -3.50 -0.41
C VAL A 368 18.89 -2.00 -0.50
N ASP A 369 19.36 -1.37 -1.56
CA ASP A 369 19.13 0.04 -1.88
C ASP A 369 18.11 0.11 -3.03
N VAL A 370 16.93 0.65 -2.78
CA VAL A 370 15.92 0.91 -3.82
C VAL A 370 15.62 2.40 -3.81
N ASN A 371 15.93 3.13 -4.88
CA ASN A 371 15.59 4.55 -4.93
C ASN A 371 14.06 4.70 -4.96
N ASP A 372 13.40 4.22 -6.01
CA ASP A 372 11.93 4.23 -6.13
C ASP A 372 11.32 2.81 -6.29
N GLY A 373 10.57 2.36 -5.28
CA GLY A 373 9.75 1.13 -5.39
C GLY A 373 9.65 0.28 -4.13
N ILE A 374 9.81 -1.04 -4.25
CA ILE A 374 9.53 -2.01 -3.18
C ILE A 374 10.79 -2.81 -2.81
N ALA A 375 11.06 -3.03 -1.53
CA ALA A 375 12.12 -3.91 -1.05
C ALA A 375 11.59 -4.87 0.01
N ASN A 376 11.36 -6.13 -0.38
CA ASN A 376 10.82 -7.16 0.50
C ASN A 376 11.81 -8.28 0.75
N ILE A 377 11.89 -8.71 2.00
CA ILE A 377 12.64 -9.91 2.40
C ILE A 377 11.64 -10.92 2.95
N VAL A 378 11.70 -12.13 2.44
CA VAL A 378 10.87 -13.26 2.87
C VAL A 378 11.80 -14.39 3.26
N ASP A 379 11.97 -14.60 4.56
CA ASP A 379 12.91 -15.59 5.08
C ASP A 379 12.31 -16.30 6.29
N ASN A 380 12.38 -17.62 6.34
CA ASN A 380 11.91 -18.34 7.53
C ASN A 380 12.69 -17.89 8.79
N ASN A 381 14.02 -17.75 8.69
CA ASN A 381 14.88 -17.42 9.83
C ASN A 381 15.92 -16.36 9.46
N VAL A 382 15.68 -15.12 9.90
CA VAL A 382 16.64 -14.01 9.74
C VAL A 382 17.72 -14.12 10.83
N THR A 383 18.81 -14.83 10.53
CA THR A 383 19.96 -15.02 11.44
C THR A 383 21.10 -14.06 11.21
N ASN A 384 21.04 -13.27 10.12
CA ASN A 384 22.08 -12.35 9.71
C ASN A 384 21.49 -10.96 9.41
N PRO A 385 22.30 -9.89 9.48
CA PRO A 385 21.76 -8.54 9.37
C PRO A 385 21.24 -8.19 7.98
N PHE A 386 20.13 -7.45 7.93
CA PHE A 386 19.65 -6.82 6.70
C PHE A 386 19.63 -5.30 6.82
N ASN A 387 20.09 -4.60 5.80
CA ASN A 387 19.97 -3.15 5.68
C ASN A 387 19.10 -2.82 4.46
N ILE A 388 17.90 -2.30 4.66
CA ILE A 388 16.96 -2.01 3.59
C ILE A 388 16.75 -0.50 3.52
N ASN A 389 17.18 0.10 2.41
CA ASN A 389 17.15 1.53 2.19
C ASN A 389 16.19 1.81 1.03
N THR A 390 15.16 2.63 1.28
CA THR A 390 14.17 3.06 0.30
C THR A 390 14.05 4.57 0.31
N ASN A 391 13.70 5.23 -0.81
CA ASN A 391 13.33 6.65 -0.76
C ASN A 391 11.87 6.76 -0.29
N SER A 392 10.88 6.85 -1.19
CA SER A 392 9.44 6.98 -0.84
C SER A 392 8.64 5.67 -0.98
N GLY A 393 9.35 4.54 -0.96
CA GLY A 393 8.83 3.22 -1.29
C GLY A 393 8.23 2.41 -0.13
N ILE A 394 8.02 1.12 -0.40
CA ILE A 394 7.63 0.13 0.60
C ILE A 394 8.85 -0.74 0.89
N SER A 395 9.23 -0.86 2.15
CA SER A 395 10.20 -1.86 2.59
C SER A 395 9.58 -2.81 3.60
N GLY A 396 10.04 -4.05 3.62
CA GLY A 396 9.53 -4.99 4.60
C GLY A 396 10.29 -6.29 4.75
N VAL A 397 10.07 -6.92 5.89
CA VAL A 397 10.56 -8.26 6.20
C VAL A 397 9.39 -9.12 6.69
N THR A 398 9.24 -10.29 6.09
CA THR A 398 8.32 -11.35 6.55
C THR A 398 9.13 -12.56 6.95
N ALA A 399 9.01 -12.98 8.21
CA ALA A 399 9.74 -14.13 8.73
C ALA A 399 8.96 -14.97 9.74
N GLU A 400 9.43 -16.17 10.05
CA GLU A 400 9.00 -16.86 11.27
C GLU A 400 9.79 -16.32 12.45
N THR A 401 11.13 -16.30 12.37
CA THR A 401 12.00 -15.83 13.44
C THR A 401 12.99 -14.79 12.93
N ILE A 402 13.09 -13.66 13.64
CA ILE A 402 14.10 -12.63 13.42
C ILE A 402 15.07 -12.66 14.59
N SER A 403 16.29 -13.13 14.40
CA SER A 403 17.31 -13.22 15.46
C SER A 403 18.51 -12.29 15.23
N SER A 404 18.51 -11.53 14.15
CA SER A 404 19.56 -10.56 13.82
C SER A 404 18.97 -9.17 13.58
N GLU A 405 19.84 -8.17 13.47
CA GLU A 405 19.42 -6.79 13.27
C GLU A 405 18.86 -6.56 11.86
N ILE A 406 17.70 -5.90 11.80
CA ILE A 406 17.16 -5.36 10.54
C ILE A 406 17.15 -3.84 10.65
N LYS A 407 17.89 -3.18 9.75
CA LYS A 407 17.89 -1.72 9.61
C LYS A 407 17.04 -1.32 8.43
N PHE A 408 16.12 -0.41 8.66
CA PHE A 408 15.38 0.28 7.61
C PHE A 408 15.82 1.74 7.53
N ARG A 409 16.10 2.22 6.33
CA ARG A 409 16.20 3.65 6.03
C ARG A 409 15.12 4.00 5.01
N ALA A 410 14.32 5.00 5.32
CA ALA A 410 13.23 5.41 4.43
C ALA A 410 12.94 6.91 4.50
N ASN A 411 12.63 7.51 3.35
CA ASN A 411 12.22 8.91 3.19
C ASN A 411 10.73 8.98 2.82
N ASN A 412 9.85 9.05 3.83
CA ASN A 412 8.41 9.07 3.65
C ASN A 412 7.91 7.82 2.89
N GLY A 413 7.79 6.70 3.60
CA GLY A 413 7.40 5.41 3.02
C GLY A 413 6.70 4.49 4.02
N ILE A 414 6.50 3.23 3.64
CA ILE A 414 5.92 2.20 4.52
C ILE A 414 6.99 1.16 4.85
N VAL A 415 7.22 0.93 6.14
CA VAL A 415 8.03 -0.18 6.63
C VAL A 415 7.10 -1.23 7.24
N ASN A 416 7.09 -2.45 6.68
CA ASN A 416 6.27 -3.56 7.15
C ASN A 416 7.15 -4.68 7.71
N VAL A 417 7.03 -4.98 8.99
CA VAL A 417 7.65 -6.16 9.60
C VAL A 417 6.58 -7.13 10.06
N THR A 418 6.66 -8.38 9.58
CA THR A 418 5.76 -9.47 9.98
C THR A 418 6.59 -10.64 10.50
N ALA A 419 6.41 -11.03 11.76
CA ALA A 419 7.18 -12.11 12.37
C ALA A 419 6.41 -12.91 13.42
N THR A 420 6.80 -14.16 13.66
CA THR A 420 6.31 -14.97 14.79
C THR A 420 7.17 -14.77 16.03
N ASN A 421 8.49 -14.74 15.90
CA ASN A 421 9.46 -14.47 16.96
C ASN A 421 10.40 -13.33 16.56
N ILE A 422 10.69 -12.41 17.48
CA ILE A 422 11.71 -11.37 17.29
C ILE A 422 12.65 -11.43 18.48
N ASN A 423 13.87 -11.88 18.21
CA ASN A 423 15.02 -11.94 19.13
C ASN A 423 16.14 -10.96 18.70
N GLY A 424 16.08 -10.43 17.49
CA GLY A 424 17.01 -9.41 16.96
C GLY A 424 16.42 -7.99 17.02
N ASN A 425 17.27 -6.98 16.84
CA ASN A 425 16.85 -5.58 16.84
C ASN A 425 16.19 -5.17 15.52
N ILE A 426 15.23 -4.26 15.59
CA ILE A 426 14.67 -3.57 14.41
C ILE A 426 14.91 -2.08 14.59
N SER A 427 15.65 -1.49 13.66
CA SER A 427 16.11 -0.11 13.72
C SER A 427 15.57 0.67 12.52
N LEU A 428 14.93 1.81 12.76
CA LEU A 428 14.41 2.70 11.71
C LEU A 428 15.10 4.06 11.73
N PHE A 429 15.53 4.54 10.55
CA PHE A 429 16.23 5.82 10.39
C PHE A 429 15.66 6.65 9.24
N GLY A 430 15.80 7.98 9.34
CA GLY A 430 15.68 8.91 8.21
C GLY A 430 16.96 8.98 7.35
N SER A 431 16.90 9.71 6.23
CA SER A 431 17.97 9.79 5.20
C SER A 431 19.34 10.25 5.66
N ASP A 432 19.42 11.11 6.67
CA ASP A 432 20.66 11.73 7.15
C ASP A 432 21.42 10.86 8.17
N ASN A 433 21.01 9.60 8.36
CA ASN A 433 21.52 8.67 9.38
C ASN A 433 21.41 9.20 10.83
N LYS A 434 20.76 10.36 11.05
CA LYS A 434 20.73 11.08 12.33
C LYS A 434 19.32 11.58 12.69
N GLY A 435 18.41 11.62 11.72
CA GLY A 435 17.06 12.14 11.81
C GLY A 435 16.01 11.05 11.98
N THR A 436 14.79 11.50 12.23
CA THR A 436 13.60 10.67 12.44
C THR A 436 13.07 10.15 11.11
N PHE A 437 12.67 8.87 11.06
CA PHE A 437 11.80 8.37 10.01
C PHE A 437 10.47 9.16 10.04
N ASP A 438 9.96 9.56 8.89
CA ASP A 438 8.69 10.30 8.76
C ASP A 438 7.74 9.53 7.84
N GLY A 439 7.29 8.36 8.30
CA GLY A 439 6.50 7.45 7.48
C GLY A 439 5.59 6.53 8.29
N ILE A 440 5.11 5.46 7.67
CA ILE A 440 4.25 4.48 8.33
C ILE A 440 5.08 3.26 8.70
N PHE A 441 5.24 2.99 9.99
CA PHE A 441 5.79 1.73 10.47
C PHE A 441 4.65 0.79 10.85
N LYS A 442 4.69 -0.44 10.34
CA LYS A 442 3.77 -1.52 10.71
C LYS A 442 4.55 -2.70 11.25
N LEU A 443 4.22 -3.11 12.47
CA LEU A 443 4.71 -4.33 13.10
C LEU A 443 3.54 -5.29 13.31
N ASN A 444 3.62 -6.46 12.69
CA ASN A 444 2.62 -7.53 12.80
C ASN A 444 3.26 -8.75 13.45
N LEU A 445 2.89 -9.03 14.70
CA LEU A 445 3.37 -10.18 15.45
C LEU A 445 2.35 -11.31 15.35
N LYS A 446 2.73 -12.43 14.70
CA LYS A 446 1.87 -13.61 14.50
C LYS A 446 1.51 -14.34 15.79
N LYS A 447 2.20 -14.04 16.88
CA LYS A 447 1.90 -14.50 18.24
C LYS A 447 2.44 -13.48 19.24
N GLU A 448 2.00 -13.58 20.48
CA GLU A 448 2.54 -12.76 21.56
C GLU A 448 4.05 -13.04 21.78
N PRO A 449 4.89 -11.99 21.80
CA PRO A 449 6.33 -12.18 21.99
C PRO A 449 6.64 -12.50 23.46
N SER A 450 7.51 -13.48 23.69
CA SER A 450 7.91 -13.86 25.06
C SER A 450 8.79 -12.81 25.72
N ASN A 451 9.67 -12.13 24.96
CA ASN A 451 10.36 -10.93 25.41
C ASN A 451 10.57 -9.91 24.29
N LEU A 452 9.96 -8.73 24.43
CA LEU A 452 10.10 -7.64 23.46
C LEU A 452 10.21 -6.31 24.17
N HIS A 453 11.32 -5.59 23.97
CA HIS A 453 11.44 -4.19 24.36
C HIS A 453 11.09 -3.30 23.16
N LEU A 454 9.93 -2.65 23.21
CA LEU A 454 9.51 -1.68 22.22
C LEU A 454 9.70 -0.26 22.76
N LYS A 455 10.58 0.48 22.11
CA LYS A 455 10.87 1.89 22.41
C LYS A 455 10.39 2.76 21.24
N LEU A 456 9.33 3.51 21.46
CA LEU A 456 8.79 4.46 20.48
C LEU A 456 9.33 5.87 20.78
N ILE A 457 10.00 6.47 19.81
CA ILE A 457 10.64 7.79 19.93
C ILE A 457 10.11 8.68 18.82
N GLY A 458 9.65 9.87 19.18
CA GLY A 458 9.09 10.84 18.23
C GLY A 458 7.65 11.21 18.55
N ASN A 459 7.10 12.14 17.76
CA ASN A 459 5.77 12.72 17.99
C ASN A 459 4.67 12.06 17.15
N GLY A 460 4.93 10.88 16.58
CA GLY A 460 4.00 10.18 15.70
C GLY A 460 2.72 9.69 16.38
N ILE A 461 1.70 9.41 15.56
CA ILE A 461 0.45 8.78 16.01
C ILE A 461 0.72 7.29 16.21
N ASN A 462 0.56 6.81 17.44
CA ASN A 462 0.82 5.42 17.80
C ASN A 462 -0.49 4.66 18.00
N LYS A 463 -0.67 3.55 17.27
CA LYS A 463 -1.74 2.57 17.46
C LYS A 463 -1.10 1.29 17.96
N LEU A 464 -1.32 0.98 19.24
CA LEU A 464 -0.78 -0.19 19.92
C LEU A 464 -1.88 -1.23 20.18
N PRO A 465 -1.52 -2.51 20.34
CA PRO A 465 -2.43 -3.54 20.85
C PRO A 465 -3.00 -3.16 22.21
N GLU A 466 -4.18 -3.69 22.55
CA GLU A 466 -4.79 -3.46 23.85
C GLU A 466 -3.89 -3.98 24.98
N GLY A 467 -3.71 -3.18 26.03
CA GLY A 467 -2.81 -3.49 27.15
C GLY A 467 -1.35 -3.06 26.96
N TRP A 468 -0.94 -2.63 25.77
CA TRP A 468 0.42 -2.11 25.54
C TRP A 468 0.53 -0.62 25.85
N SER A 469 1.60 -0.21 26.52
CA SER A 469 1.94 1.20 26.78
C SER A 469 3.02 1.69 25.81
N LYS A 470 3.35 3.00 25.86
CA LYS A 470 4.40 3.59 25.01
C LYS A 470 5.83 3.06 25.32
N ASP A 471 6.01 2.33 26.43
CA ASP A 471 7.29 1.83 26.94
C ASP A 471 7.27 0.30 27.21
N TYR A 472 7.01 -0.55 26.20
CA TYR A 472 6.69 -1.97 26.45
C TYR A 472 7.92 -2.89 26.62
N ILE A 473 7.88 -3.82 27.60
CA ILE A 473 8.82 -4.97 27.85
C ILE A 473 8.03 -6.18 28.41
N LEU A 474 8.43 -7.43 28.12
CA LEU A 474 8.08 -8.58 28.99
C LEU A 474 9.25 -9.59 29.14
N GLY A 475 9.76 -9.86 30.35
CA GLY A 475 10.75 -10.92 30.69
C GLY A 475 12.27 -10.71 30.35
N ASN A 476 13.15 -11.55 30.94
CA ASN A 476 14.60 -11.31 31.20
C ASN A 476 15.59 -11.40 29.98
N GLY A 477 15.32 -10.77 28.83
CA GLY A 477 16.28 -10.70 27.69
C GLY A 477 15.95 -9.70 26.56
N GLN A 478 16.97 -9.28 25.78
CA GLN A 478 17.01 -8.10 24.88
C GLN A 478 16.78 -8.37 23.37
N PRO A 479 15.57 -8.10 22.84
CA PRO A 479 15.45 -7.45 21.54
C PRO A 479 14.89 -6.05 21.74
N ILE A 480 15.61 -5.04 21.25
CA ILE A 480 15.19 -3.64 21.27
C ILE A 480 14.63 -3.30 19.89
N ILE A 481 13.33 -3.06 19.81
CA ILE A 481 12.71 -2.38 18.68
C ILE A 481 12.68 -0.90 19.02
N GLU A 482 13.60 -0.13 18.43
CA GLU A 482 13.63 1.32 18.57
C GLU A 482 13.02 1.95 17.31
N VAL A 483 11.80 2.48 17.45
CA VAL A 483 11.10 3.18 16.36
C VAL A 483 11.24 4.68 16.57
N LYS A 484 12.17 5.32 15.86
CA LYS A 484 12.31 6.78 15.80
C LYS A 484 11.45 7.35 14.68
N ASN A 485 10.15 7.51 14.90
CA ASN A 485 9.17 7.91 13.89
C ASN A 485 8.30 9.11 14.29
N ASN A 486 8.16 10.10 13.40
CA ASN A 486 7.21 11.22 13.55
C ASN A 486 5.88 11.02 12.78
N GLY A 487 5.76 9.94 12.00
CA GLY A 487 4.57 9.57 11.23
C GLY A 487 3.58 8.68 12.00
N ILE A 488 3.14 7.57 11.40
CA ILE A 488 2.14 6.66 12.02
C ILE A 488 2.80 5.33 12.36
N ASN A 489 2.66 4.89 13.61
CA ASN A 489 3.05 3.56 14.05
C ASN A 489 1.79 2.71 14.23
N ASN A 490 1.70 1.58 13.54
CA ASN A 490 0.63 0.59 13.73
C ASN A 490 1.26 -0.72 14.18
N ILE A 491 0.99 -1.12 15.42
CA ILE A 491 1.51 -2.35 15.99
C ILE A 491 0.33 -3.26 16.28
N SER A 492 0.41 -4.49 15.80
CA SER A 492 -0.64 -5.50 15.94
C SER A 492 -0.06 -6.82 16.43
N ILE A 493 -0.87 -7.55 17.19
CA ILE A 493 -0.62 -8.93 17.65
C ILE A 493 -1.82 -9.77 17.18
N GLY A 494 -1.56 -10.89 16.51
CA GLY A 494 -2.53 -11.84 15.92
C GLY A 494 -1.93 -12.55 14.70
N GLU A 495 -2.36 -13.73 14.27
CA GLU A 495 -3.67 -14.41 14.37
C GLU A 495 -4.03 -15.08 15.69
#